data_AF-A0A7S1X6Q7-F1
#
_entry.id   AF-A0A7S1X6Q7-F1
#
_cell.length_a   1.000
_cell.length_b   1.000
_cell.length_c   1.000
_cell.angle_alpha   90.00
_cell.angle_beta   90.00
_cell.angle_gamma   90.00
#
_symmetry.space_group_name_H-M   'P 1'
#
loop_
_entity.id
_entity.type
_entity.pdbx_description
1 polymer ?
#
loop_
_entity_poly.entity_id
_entity_poly.type
_entity_poly.pdbx_seq_one_letter_code
_entity_poly.pdbx_strand_id
1 'polypeptide(L)'
;EQLVKRTNPERCMDILALRLPTAETHGSGTAAEGMVLQAAIRNVGRAVGCLRAAELMQRMPGLLPGLFESFRNLSADVRKAVVFCLVDIYLVVGDQLMPLLSPLSTSQLKLVTIYVNRAAQRLDRPPPMAQVA
;
A
#
# COMPACT_ATOMS: atom_id res chain seq x y z
N GLU A 1 5.96 -19.17 18.39
CA GLU A 1 4.81 -19.25 17.46
C GLU A 1 3.44 -18.79 18.00
N GLN A 2 3.23 -18.60 19.30
CA GLN A 2 1.90 -18.21 19.82
C GLN A 2 1.56 -16.71 19.75
N LEU A 3 2.55 -15.83 19.58
CA LEU A 3 2.31 -14.38 19.56
C LEU A 3 1.61 -13.91 18.27
N VAL A 4 1.98 -14.47 17.11
CA VAL A 4 1.41 -14.10 15.80
C VAL A 4 -0.07 -14.51 15.67
N LYS A 5 -0.50 -15.58 16.35
CA LYS A 5 -1.92 -16.02 16.35
C LYS A 5 -2.84 -15.13 17.22
N ARG A 6 -2.28 -14.31 18.12
CA ARG A 6 -3.08 -13.40 18.98
C ARG A 6 -3.23 -12.01 18.39
N THR A 7 -2.45 -11.70 17.36
CA THR A 7 -2.46 -10.36 16.78
C THR A 7 -3.61 -10.25 15.80
N ASN A 8 -4.65 -9.51 16.19
CA ASN A 8 -5.76 -9.22 15.30
C ASN A 8 -5.22 -8.37 14.12
N PRO A 9 -5.25 -8.87 12.87
CA PRO A 9 -4.68 -8.17 11.71
C PRO A 9 -5.32 -6.79 11.51
N GLU A 10 -6.59 -6.65 11.86
CA GLU A 10 -7.31 -5.38 11.85
C GLU A 10 -6.69 -4.35 12.81
N ARG A 11 -6.47 -4.73 14.07
CA ARG A 11 -5.85 -3.84 15.07
C ARG A 11 -4.41 -3.50 14.69
N CYS A 12 -3.69 -4.44 14.09
CA CYS A 12 -2.37 -4.19 13.55
C CYS A 12 -2.39 -3.14 12.47
N MET A 13 -3.33 -3.24 11.53
CA MET A 13 -3.49 -2.27 10.45
C MET A 13 -3.81 -0.88 11.00
N ASP A 14 -4.71 -0.78 11.98
CA ASP A 14 -5.08 0.48 12.61
C ASP A 14 -3.86 1.15 13.29
N ILE A 15 -3.05 0.38 14.04
CA ILE A 15 -1.82 0.88 14.67
C ILE A 15 -0.78 1.31 13.63
N LEU A 16 -0.65 0.58 12.52
CA LEU A 16 0.30 0.90 11.46
C LEU A 16 -0.12 2.17 10.69
N ALA A 17 -1.43 2.38 10.48
CA ALA A 17 -1.96 3.56 9.83
C ALA A 17 -1.63 4.84 10.61
N LEU A 18 -1.58 4.78 11.95
CA LEU A 18 -1.18 5.91 12.81
C LEU A 18 0.27 6.37 12.59
N ARG A 19 1.10 5.61 11.88
CA ARG A 19 2.49 5.97 11.57
C ARG A 19 2.63 6.68 10.23
N LEU A 20 1.55 6.80 9.46
CA LEU A 20 1.55 7.58 8.24
C LEU A 20 1.35 9.07 8.56
N PRO A 21 1.99 9.97 7.79
CA PRO A 21 1.83 11.40 7.98
C PRO A 21 0.38 11.83 7.74
N THR A 22 -0.11 12.80 8.50
CA THR A 22 -1.34 13.52 8.17
C THR A 22 -1.00 14.78 7.38
N ALA A 23 -1.99 15.41 6.73
CA ALA A 23 -1.80 16.62 5.93
C ALA A 23 -1.14 17.80 6.68
N GLU A 24 -1.05 17.73 8.00
CA GLU A 24 -0.48 18.76 8.88
C GLU A 24 0.93 18.41 9.37
N THR A 25 1.44 17.20 9.09
CA THR A 25 2.76 16.75 9.55
C THR A 25 3.82 17.05 8.48
N HIS A 26 4.38 18.26 8.49
CA HIS A 26 5.61 18.53 7.73
C HIS A 26 6.78 17.84 8.42
N GLY A 27 7.14 16.64 7.95
CA GLY A 27 8.34 15.94 8.41
C GLY A 27 9.58 16.82 8.22
N SER A 28 10.53 16.74 9.16
CA SER A 28 11.77 17.53 9.11
C SER A 28 12.67 17.16 7.93
N GLY A 29 12.31 16.09 7.20
CA GLY A 29 12.97 15.66 5.97
C GLY A 29 14.25 14.88 6.23
N THR A 30 14.47 14.42 7.46
CA THR A 30 15.68 13.67 7.80
C THR A 30 15.67 12.29 7.15
N ALA A 31 16.86 11.80 6.79
CA ALA A 31 17.01 10.47 6.19
C ALA A 31 16.48 9.35 7.10
N ALA A 32 16.61 9.52 8.42
CA ALA A 32 16.08 8.58 9.42
C ALA A 32 14.54 8.52 9.43
N GLU A 33 13.87 9.67 9.35
CA GLU A 33 12.40 9.72 9.20
C GLU A 33 11.94 9.02 7.93
N GLY A 34 12.65 9.21 6.81
CA GLY A 34 12.37 8.53 5.55
C GLY A 34 12.43 7.01 5.65
N MET A 35 13.45 6.46 6.32
CA MET A 35 13.57 5.01 6.52
C MET A 35 12.47 4.44 7.41
N VAL A 36 12.11 5.14 8.49
CA VAL A 36 11.02 4.74 9.38
C VAL A 36 9.69 4.75 8.64
N LEU A 37 9.41 5.81 7.89
CA LEU A 37 8.19 5.94 7.10
C LEU A 37 8.10 4.85 6.02
N GLN A 38 9.19 4.60 5.30
CA GLN A 38 9.27 3.51 4.32
C GLN A 38 8.96 2.15 4.97
N ALA A 39 9.50 1.90 6.17
CA ALA A 39 9.23 0.67 6.91
C ALA A 39 7.77 0.56 7.36
N ALA A 40 7.16 1.65 7.81
CA ALA A 40 5.75 1.69 8.14
C ALA A 40 4.87 1.35 6.93
N ILE A 41 5.09 1.99 5.79
CA ILE A 41 4.32 1.76 4.54
C ILE A 41 4.45 0.31 4.08
N ARG A 42 5.66 -0.27 4.13
CA ARG A 42 5.85 -1.69 3.81
C ARG A 42 5.09 -2.63 4.74
N ASN A 43 5.04 -2.32 6.03
CA ASN A 43 4.28 -3.13 6.98
C ASN A 43 2.77 -3.01 6.75
N VAL A 44 2.28 -1.82 6.35
CA VAL A 44 0.91 -1.62 5.89
C VAL A 44 0.60 -2.53 4.70
N GLY A 45 1.43 -2.53 3.64
CA GLY A 45 1.22 -3.39 2.46
C GLY A 45 1.16 -4.88 2.81
N ARG A 46 1.98 -5.35 3.77
CA ARG A 46 1.91 -6.72 4.28
C ARG A 46 0.62 -7.01 5.07
N ALA A 47 0.13 -6.06 5.86
CA ALA A 47 -1.10 -6.19 6.62
C ALA A 47 -2.35 -6.19 5.72
N VAL A 48 -2.32 -5.45 4.62
CA VAL A 48 -3.37 -5.40 3.60
C VAL A 48 -3.70 -6.80 3.07
N GLY A 49 -2.68 -7.61 2.76
CA GLY A 49 -2.89 -9.00 2.30
C GLY A 49 -3.49 -9.94 3.34
N CYS A 50 -3.63 -9.51 4.61
CA CYS A 50 -4.22 -10.29 5.70
C CYS A 50 -5.69 -9.93 5.99
N LEU A 51 -6.26 -8.94 5.28
CA LEU A 51 -7.61 -8.41 5.50
C LEU A 51 -8.58 -8.84 4.40
N ARG A 52 -9.86 -8.95 4.72
CA ARG A 52 -10.91 -9.09 3.69
C ARG A 52 -11.13 -7.74 3.00
N ALA A 53 -11.56 -7.78 1.74
CA ALA A 53 -11.82 -6.56 0.96
C ALA A 53 -12.76 -5.57 1.68
N ALA A 54 -13.85 -6.06 2.30
CA ALA A 54 -14.80 -5.21 3.03
C ALA A 54 -14.16 -4.51 4.25
N GLU A 55 -13.37 -5.24 5.04
CA GLU A 55 -12.67 -4.72 6.23
C GLU A 55 -11.61 -3.68 5.84
N LEU A 56 -10.94 -3.89 4.71
CA LEU A 56 -9.97 -2.97 4.16
C LEU A 56 -10.63 -1.71 3.61
N MET A 57 -11.77 -1.83 2.91
CA MET A 57 -12.54 -0.69 2.40
C MET A 57 -13.00 0.25 3.52
N GLN A 58 -13.39 -0.30 4.68
CA GLN A 58 -13.76 0.50 5.86
C GLN A 58 -12.60 1.36 6.40
N ARG A 59 -11.35 0.98 6.11
CA ARG A 59 -10.13 1.66 6.58
C ARG A 59 -9.54 2.64 5.57
N MET A 60 -9.99 2.61 4.32
CA MET A 60 -9.51 3.50 3.25
C MET A 60 -9.53 4.98 3.62
N PRO A 61 -10.59 5.53 4.28
CA PRO A 61 -10.61 6.94 4.65
C PRO A 61 -9.48 7.36 5.59
N GLY A 62 -9.04 6.47 6.49
CA GLY A 62 -7.93 6.73 7.41
C GLY A 62 -6.56 6.44 6.81
N LEU A 63 -6.49 5.49 5.87
CA LEU A 63 -5.22 5.04 5.29
C LEU A 63 -4.74 5.90 4.12
N LEU A 64 -5.62 6.19 3.17
CA LEU A 64 -5.25 6.81 1.89
C LEU A 64 -4.63 8.20 2.04
N PRO A 65 -5.13 9.10 2.91
CA PRO A 65 -4.51 10.41 3.07
C PRO A 65 -3.02 10.33 3.41
N GLY A 66 -2.64 9.42 4.30
CA GLY A 66 -1.24 9.25 4.69
C GLY A 66 -0.37 8.60 3.61
N LEU A 67 -0.94 7.72 2.78
CA LEU A 67 -0.25 7.20 1.60
C LEU A 67 -0.05 8.29 0.54
N PHE A 68 -1.05 9.15 0.31
CA PHE A 68 -0.96 10.25 -0.65
C PHE A 68 0.10 11.27 -0.26
N GLU A 69 0.15 11.64 1.01
CA GLU A 69 1.18 12.54 1.52
C GLU A 69 2.57 11.89 1.43
N SER A 70 2.68 10.61 1.80
CA SER A 70 3.92 9.84 1.62
C SER A 70 4.37 9.74 0.17
N PHE A 71 3.45 9.78 -0.80
CA PHE A 71 3.79 9.73 -2.23
C PHE A 71 4.47 11.01 -2.73
N ARG A 72 4.33 12.12 -1.99
CA ARG A 72 4.98 13.41 -2.27
C ARG A 72 6.34 13.53 -1.59
N ASN A 73 6.75 12.53 -0.81
CA ASN A 73 8.01 12.55 -0.08
C ASN A 73 9.22 12.67 -1.02
N LEU A 74 10.27 13.37 -0.57
CA LEU A 74 11.49 13.57 -1.34
C LEU A 74 12.26 12.25 -1.56
N SER A 75 12.17 11.31 -0.60
CA SER A 75 12.80 10.01 -0.70
C SER A 75 12.14 9.15 -1.78
N ALA A 76 12.92 8.78 -2.79
CA ALA A 76 12.47 7.90 -3.86
C ALA A 76 12.03 6.52 -3.34
N ASP A 77 12.65 6.01 -2.27
CA ASP A 77 12.33 4.70 -1.71
C ASP A 77 11.02 4.71 -0.92
N VAL A 78 10.68 5.83 -0.27
CA VAL A 78 9.34 6.05 0.29
C VAL A 78 8.30 6.04 -0.82
N ARG A 79 8.52 6.79 -1.91
CA ARG A 79 7.59 6.84 -3.05
C ARG A 79 7.40 5.46 -3.69
N LYS A 80 8.47 4.69 -3.88
CA LYS A 80 8.38 3.29 -4.36
C LYS A 80 7.55 2.43 -3.40
N ALA A 81 7.78 2.53 -2.09
CA ALA A 81 7.02 1.77 -1.10
C ALA A 81 5.51 2.09 -1.16
N VAL A 82 5.13 3.36 -1.36
CA VAL A 82 3.72 3.74 -1.56
C VAL A 82 3.12 3.06 -2.78
N VAL A 83 3.83 3.05 -3.92
CA VAL A 83 3.36 2.40 -5.14
C VAL A 83 3.12 0.92 -4.92
N PHE A 84 4.06 0.21 -4.29
CA PHE A 84 3.87 -1.20 -3.94
C PHE A 84 2.67 -1.40 -3.01
N CYS A 85 2.52 -0.57 -1.98
CA CYS A 85 1.40 -0.66 -1.06
C CYS A 85 0.04 -0.44 -1.76
N LEU A 86 -0.05 0.50 -2.71
CA LEU A 86 -1.27 0.73 -3.50
C LEU A 86 -1.59 -0.44 -4.44
N VAL A 87 -0.56 -1.11 -4.98
CA VAL A 87 -0.73 -2.35 -5.76
C VAL A 87 -1.23 -3.48 -4.85
N ASP A 88 -0.67 -3.63 -3.65
CA ASP A 88 -1.14 -4.64 -2.68
C ASP A 88 -2.62 -4.41 -2.31
N ILE A 89 -3.04 -3.15 -2.14
CA ILE A 89 -4.46 -2.80 -1.92
C ILE A 89 -5.30 -3.19 -3.13
N TYR A 90 -4.86 -2.87 -4.35
CA TYR A 90 -5.57 -3.25 -5.58
C TYR A 90 -5.75 -4.77 -5.68
N LEU A 91 -4.73 -5.56 -5.34
CA LEU A 91 -4.83 -7.02 -5.39
C LEU A 91 -5.87 -7.59 -4.41
N VAL A 92 -6.29 -6.82 -3.40
CA VAL A 92 -7.31 -7.22 -2.43
C VAL A 92 -8.71 -6.67 -2.78
N VAL A 93 -8.82 -5.38 -3.15
CA VAL A 93 -10.13 -4.72 -3.38
C VAL A 93 -10.52 -4.57 -4.85
N GLY A 94 -9.60 -4.83 -5.77
CA GLY A 94 -9.79 -4.68 -7.21
C GLY A 94 -10.06 -3.24 -7.64
N ASP A 95 -10.89 -3.10 -8.67
CA ASP A 95 -11.18 -1.81 -9.31
C ASP A 95 -11.87 -0.79 -8.40
N GLN A 96 -12.41 -1.23 -7.26
CA GLN A 96 -12.95 -0.35 -6.22
C GLN A 96 -11.92 0.65 -5.68
N LEU A 97 -10.62 0.36 -5.84
CA LEU A 97 -9.55 1.29 -5.48
C LEU A 97 -9.49 2.51 -6.42
N MET A 98 -9.76 2.33 -7.72
CA MET A 98 -9.53 3.36 -8.74
C MET A 98 -10.20 4.71 -8.47
N PRO A 99 -11.50 4.79 -8.12
CA PRO A 99 -12.14 6.09 -7.82
C PRO A 99 -11.53 6.79 -6.60
N LEU A 100 -10.95 6.03 -5.67
CA LEU A 100 -10.34 6.57 -4.44
C LEU A 100 -8.99 7.24 -4.70
N LEU A 101 -8.36 7.01 -5.86
CA LEU A 101 -7.06 7.59 -6.24
C LEU A 101 -7.17 8.97 -6.89
N SER A 102 -8.38 9.53 -7.01
CA SER A 102 -8.64 10.86 -7.60
C SER A 102 -7.82 12.03 -7.01
N PRO A 103 -7.36 12.02 -5.74
CA PRO A 103 -6.49 13.08 -5.21
C PRO A 103 -5.04 13.06 -5.71
N LEU A 104 -4.62 11.98 -6.40
CA LEU A 104 -3.28 11.90 -6.98
C LEU A 104 -3.14 12.80 -8.20
N SER A 105 -1.94 13.32 -8.44
CA SER A 105 -1.64 13.98 -9.71
C SER A 105 -1.77 13.00 -10.89
N THR A 106 -2.02 13.52 -12.09
CA THR A 106 -2.11 12.70 -13.32
C THR A 106 -0.90 11.79 -13.51
N SER A 107 0.31 12.27 -13.21
CA SER A 107 1.53 11.49 -13.32
C SER A 107 1.62 10.36 -12.30
N GLN A 108 1.25 10.63 -11.04
CA GLN A 108 1.21 9.60 -9.98
C GLN A 108 0.14 8.55 -10.28
N LEU A 109 -1.05 8.98 -10.71
CA LEU A 109 -2.14 8.08 -11.07
C LEU A 109 -1.74 7.16 -12.22
N LYS A 110 -1.19 7.71 -13.31
CA LYS A 110 -0.66 6.92 -14.44
C LYS A 110 0.36 5.89 -13.99
N LEU A 111 1.29 6.27 -13.11
CA LEU A 111 2.29 5.36 -12.57
C LEU A 111 1.61 4.21 -11.82
N VAL A 112 0.70 4.49 -10.89
CA VAL A 112 -0.01 3.45 -10.12
C VAL A 112 -0.79 2.52 -11.06
N THR A 113 -1.53 3.07 -12.03
CA THR A 113 -2.28 2.29 -13.01
C THR A 113 -1.41 1.33 -13.81
N ILE A 114 -0.22 1.76 -14.25
CA ILE A 114 0.73 0.87 -14.96
C ILE A 114 1.14 -0.31 -14.08
N TYR A 115 1.47 -0.07 -12.82
CA TYR A 115 1.89 -1.12 -11.90
C TYR A 115 0.74 -2.07 -11.54
N VAL A 116 -0.46 -1.53 -11.34
CA VAL A 116 -1.69 -2.31 -11.14
C VAL A 116 -1.94 -3.23 -12.33
N ASN A 117 -1.94 -2.70 -13.55
CA ASN A 117 -2.17 -3.50 -14.76
C ASN A 117 -1.11 -4.60 -14.93
N ARG A 118 0.15 -4.28 -14.63
CA ARG A 118 1.24 -5.26 -14.67
C ARG A 118 1.06 -6.36 -13.62
N ALA A 119 0.60 -6.03 -12.41
CA ALA A 119 0.33 -7.01 -11.38
C ALA A 119 -0.86 -7.90 -11.74
N ALA A 120 -1.94 -7.32 -12.26
CA ALA A 120 -3.14 -8.05 -12.70
C ALA A 120 -2.82 -9.05 -13.83
N GLN A 121 -2.05 -8.63 -14.84
CA GLN A 121 -1.60 -9.52 -15.94
C GLN A 121 -0.75 -10.69 -15.46
N ARG A 122 0.03 -10.52 -14.38
CA ARG A 122 0.84 -11.61 -13.82
C ARG A 122 -0.02 -12.66 -13.11
N LEU A 123 -1.18 -12.27 -12.58
CA LEU A 123 -2.12 -13.16 -11.93
C LEU A 123 -2.96 -13.94 -12.93
N ASP A 124 -3.28 -13.32 -14.08
CA ASP A 124 -4.07 -13.92 -15.16
C ASP A 124 -3.26 -14.89 -16.04
N ARG A 125 -1.93 -14.80 -16.01
CA ARG A 125 -1.07 -15.68 -16.81
C ARG A 125 -1.14 -17.12 -16.27
N PRO A 126 -1.51 -18.12 -17.10
CA PRO A 126 -1.44 -19.51 -16.69
C PRO A 126 0.01 -19.88 -16.34
N PRO A 127 0.23 -20.72 -15.30
CA PRO A 127 1.58 -21.14 -14.93
C PRO A 127 2.27 -21.71 -16.17
N PRO A 128 3.58 -21.42 -16.38
CA PRO A 128 4.31 -22.03 -17.47
C PRO A 128 4.17 -23.54 -17.31
N MET A 129 3.48 -24.17 -18.26
CA MET A 129 3.31 -25.62 -18.27
C MET A 129 4.70 -26.21 -18.09
N ALA A 130 4.87 -26.97 -17.01
CA ALA A 130 6.07 -27.75 -16.80
C ALA A 130 6.30 -28.54 -18.10
N GLN A 131 7.34 -28.16 -18.84
CA GLN A 131 7.79 -28.95 -19.98
C GLN A 131 8.26 -30.27 -19.38
N VAL A 132 7.37 -31.26 -19.39
CA VAL A 132 7.72 -32.64 -19.14
C VAL A 132 8.51 -33.06 -20.38
N ALA A 133 9.83 -33.08 -20.23
CA ALA A 133 10.78 -33.75 -21.10
C ALA A 133 11.58 -34.74 -20.25
#